data_AF-A0AAW1SQH7-F1
#
_entry.id   AF-A0AAW1SQH7-F1
#
_cell.length_a   1.000
_cell.length_b   1.000
_cell.length_c   1.000
_cell.angle_alpha   90.00
_cell.angle_beta   90.00
_cell.angle_gamma   90.00
#
_symmetry.space_group_name_H-M   'P 1'
#
loop_
_entity.id
_entity.type
_entity.pdbx_description
1 polymer ?
#
loop_
_entity_poly.entity_id
_entity_poly.type
_entity_poly.pdbx_seq_one_letter_code
_entity_poly.pdbx_strand_id
1 'polypeptide(L)'
;EIVREAADVQELAEESFGEHLADYPTPELSWLQMLHNSTMSKVGRLAMEPVNQYCSWNAEAVDRSQSWLPAGSGGRFLTGGLAGAGAQCSTTCASPFTPATVGPVLNRSSAAKAAEKVVEIGVGSVLEAVGQASTIILAVRQHYFKVVEKQVQGSAPDAAACTAGLAGMVRATEDRILSSMQAAITAFFGQVDRTLTSEQKRIDFRPLLDMALPLDQPTDACLLASSLVDALLRFASATLQATNLTSFCAEVGRRTHGLLVGHMQRFSFSTTGALRWKRDVNEYTETLQVVRIQAIDEKMEELASTANMLVVAPDSLLGLVDSSMRISHRTALSTIRLREDFRTAKVGTSTLAAIFSGE
;
A
#
# COMPACT_ATOMS: atom_id res chain seq x y z
N GLU A 1 -31.43 60.24 -25.20
CA GLU A 1 -30.05 60.27 -25.70
C GLU A 1 -29.14 59.25 -25.01
N ILE A 2 -28.95 59.31 -23.69
CA ILE A 2 -28.04 58.40 -22.95
C ILE A 2 -28.32 56.89 -23.17
N VAL A 3 -29.60 56.47 -23.22
CA VAL A 3 -29.97 55.06 -23.49
C VAL A 3 -29.71 54.65 -24.95
N ARG A 4 -29.71 55.62 -25.87
CA ARG A 4 -29.45 55.41 -27.30
C ARG A 4 -27.94 55.32 -27.56
N GLU A 5 -27.15 56.19 -26.93
CA GLU A 5 -25.68 56.12 -26.97
C GLU A 5 -25.15 54.82 -26.34
N ALA A 6 -25.76 54.32 -25.26
CA ALA A 6 -25.37 53.04 -24.67
C ALA A 6 -25.66 51.83 -25.58
N ALA A 7 -26.77 51.86 -26.31
CA ALA A 7 -27.12 50.83 -27.29
C ALA A 7 -26.16 50.86 -28.49
N ASP A 8 -25.85 52.05 -29.02
CA ASP A 8 -24.89 52.22 -30.13
C ASP A 8 -23.48 51.77 -29.75
N VAL A 9 -23.04 52.00 -28.49
CA VAL A 9 -21.73 51.56 -27.99
C VAL A 9 -21.67 50.04 -27.81
N GLN A 10 -22.76 49.42 -27.38
CA GLN A 10 -22.82 47.96 -27.24
C GLN A 10 -22.85 47.25 -28.60
N GLU A 11 -23.57 47.80 -29.57
CA GLU A 11 -23.61 47.31 -30.95
C GLU A 11 -22.24 47.45 -31.65
N LEU A 12 -21.56 48.59 -31.47
CA LEU A 12 -20.17 48.79 -31.93
C LEU A 12 -19.17 47.83 -31.28
N ALA A 13 -19.37 47.50 -30.00
CA ALA A 13 -18.52 46.55 -29.28
C ALA A 13 -18.76 45.11 -29.77
N GLU A 14 -20.01 44.72 -30.04
CA GLU A 14 -20.35 43.42 -30.61
C GLU A 14 -19.85 43.27 -32.05
N GLU A 15 -19.93 44.31 -32.88
CA GLU A 15 -19.36 44.29 -34.25
C GLU A 15 -17.82 44.24 -34.25
N SER A 16 -17.17 44.95 -33.33
CA SER A 16 -15.70 45.05 -33.30
C SER A 16 -15.02 43.87 -32.61
N PHE A 17 -15.67 43.29 -31.59
CA PHE A 17 -15.07 42.26 -30.74
C PHE A 17 -15.84 40.94 -30.75
N GLY A 18 -17.05 40.87 -31.29
CA GLY A 18 -17.90 39.68 -31.23
C GLY A 18 -17.27 38.43 -31.85
N GLU A 19 -16.56 38.58 -32.98
CA GLU A 19 -15.85 37.47 -33.63
C GLU A 19 -14.65 36.97 -32.81
N HIS A 20 -13.97 37.86 -32.08
CA HIS A 20 -12.85 37.53 -31.20
C HIS A 20 -13.29 37.01 -29.83
N LEU A 21 -14.44 37.47 -29.33
CA LEU A 21 -15.02 37.03 -28.07
C LEU A 21 -15.78 35.70 -28.21
N ALA A 22 -16.28 35.38 -29.40
CA ALA A 22 -16.99 34.12 -29.68
C ALA A 22 -16.12 32.87 -29.46
N ASP A 23 -14.81 32.93 -29.72
CA ASP A 23 -13.86 31.83 -29.49
C ASP A 23 -12.96 32.06 -28.27
N TYR A 24 -13.16 33.13 -27.49
CA TYR A 24 -12.30 33.48 -26.35
C TYR A 24 -12.03 32.33 -25.35
N PRO A 25 -12.97 31.40 -25.07
CA PRO A 25 -12.71 30.25 -24.21
C PRO A 25 -11.59 29.32 -24.72
N THR A 26 -11.42 29.16 -26.05
CA THR A 26 -10.48 28.18 -26.62
C THR A 26 -9.00 28.58 -26.43
N PRO A 27 -8.57 29.83 -26.72
CA PRO A 27 -7.23 30.32 -26.39
C PRO A 27 -6.95 30.30 -24.89
N GLU A 28 -7.93 30.65 -24.06
CA GLU A 28 -7.79 30.65 -22.60
C GLU A 28 -7.56 29.22 -22.06
N LEU A 29 -8.28 28.22 -22.59
CA LEU A 29 -8.02 26.80 -22.30
C LEU A 29 -6.62 26.35 -22.70
N SER A 30 -6.21 26.74 -23.90
CA SER A 30 -4.90 26.38 -24.44
C SER A 30 -3.78 26.99 -23.59
N TRP A 31 -3.96 28.23 -23.14
CA TRP A 31 -3.04 28.93 -22.24
C TRP A 31 -2.98 28.25 -20.86
N LEU A 32 -4.12 27.93 -20.24
CA LEU A 32 -4.16 27.20 -18.97
C LEU A 32 -3.50 25.81 -19.07
N GLN A 33 -3.68 25.11 -20.20
CA GLN A 33 -3.01 23.83 -20.45
C GLN A 33 -1.49 23.99 -20.58
N MET A 34 -1.01 25.01 -21.30
CA MET A 34 0.44 25.29 -21.41
C MET A 34 1.06 25.59 -20.05
N LEU A 35 0.41 26.45 -19.25
CA LEU A 35 0.87 26.78 -17.91
C LEU A 35 0.91 25.54 -17.01
N HIS A 36 -0.14 24.73 -17.04
CA HIS A 36 -0.18 23.46 -16.32
C HIS A 36 0.99 22.55 -16.72
N ASN A 37 1.19 22.30 -18.02
CA ASN A 37 2.26 21.42 -18.49
C ASN A 37 3.65 21.94 -18.07
N SER A 38 3.87 23.26 -18.13
CA SER A 38 5.15 23.88 -17.74
C SER A 38 5.45 23.77 -16.23
N THR A 39 4.43 23.94 -15.38
CA THR A 39 4.60 23.83 -13.93
C THR A 39 4.76 22.36 -13.53
N MET A 40 3.94 21.47 -14.10
CA MET A 40 3.99 20.05 -13.74
C MET A 40 5.25 19.35 -14.24
N SER A 41 5.86 19.78 -15.35
CA SER A 41 7.17 19.26 -15.77
C SER A 41 8.31 19.62 -14.82
N LYS A 42 8.14 20.68 -14.01
CA LYS A 42 9.15 21.13 -13.03
C LYS A 42 8.96 20.49 -11.67
N VAL A 43 7.79 19.92 -11.39
CA VAL A 43 7.45 19.35 -10.08
C VAL A 43 7.43 17.83 -10.18
N GLY A 44 8.50 17.18 -9.71
CA GLY A 44 8.65 15.72 -9.76
C GLY A 44 7.82 14.91 -8.74
N ARG A 45 6.99 15.57 -7.92
CA ARG A 45 6.16 14.94 -6.87
C ARG A 45 4.80 15.63 -6.73
N LEU A 46 3.80 14.93 -6.19
CA LEU A 46 2.53 15.57 -5.85
C LEU A 46 2.76 16.61 -4.75
N ALA A 47 2.32 17.84 -5.00
CA ALA A 47 2.45 18.96 -4.08
C ALA A 47 1.25 19.91 -4.24
N MET A 48 0.92 20.62 -3.16
CA MET A 48 -0.15 21.62 -3.17
C MET A 48 0.21 22.88 -3.95
N GLU A 49 1.49 23.25 -4.02
CA GLU A 49 1.92 24.51 -4.64
C GLU A 49 1.49 24.64 -6.11
N PRO A 50 1.75 23.66 -7.01
CA PRO A 50 1.28 23.73 -8.39
C PRO A 50 -0.25 23.75 -8.53
N VAL A 51 -0.95 23.11 -7.59
CA VAL A 51 -2.42 23.03 -7.57
C VAL A 51 -3.02 24.36 -7.16
N ASN A 52 -2.48 25.01 -6.14
CA ASN A 52 -2.89 26.33 -5.70
C ASN A 52 -2.68 27.35 -6.84
N GLN A 53 -1.53 27.28 -7.51
CA GLN A 53 -1.22 28.13 -8.65
C GLN A 53 -2.21 27.91 -9.80
N TYR A 54 -2.55 26.65 -10.11
CA TYR A 54 -3.58 26.31 -11.09
C TYR A 54 -4.96 26.83 -10.70
N CYS A 55 -5.37 26.68 -9.44
CA CYS A 55 -6.66 27.20 -8.95
C CYS A 55 -6.71 28.73 -9.06
N SER A 56 -5.60 29.44 -8.80
CA SER A 56 -5.49 30.89 -9.01
C SER A 56 -5.69 31.27 -10.47
N TRP A 57 -4.94 30.64 -11.38
CA TRP A 57 -5.08 30.90 -12.82
C TRP A 57 -6.48 30.60 -13.33
N ASN A 58 -7.09 29.51 -12.84
CA ASN A 58 -8.46 29.18 -13.19
C ASN A 58 -9.46 30.20 -12.63
N ALA A 59 -9.26 30.72 -11.40
CA ALA A 59 -10.10 31.78 -10.85
C ALA A 59 -10.06 33.04 -11.70
N GLU A 60 -8.86 33.48 -12.09
CA GLU A 60 -8.68 34.64 -12.96
C GLU A 60 -9.29 34.43 -14.35
N ALA A 61 -9.13 33.24 -14.91
CA ALA A 61 -9.69 32.91 -16.22
C ALA A 61 -11.23 32.89 -16.19
N VAL A 62 -11.83 32.36 -15.11
CA VAL A 62 -13.28 32.37 -14.88
C VAL A 62 -13.80 33.80 -14.70
N ASP A 63 -13.04 34.68 -14.03
CA ASP A 63 -13.39 36.11 -13.89
C ASP A 63 -13.35 36.85 -15.23
N ARG A 64 -12.33 36.56 -16.08
CA ARG A 64 -12.16 37.18 -17.41
C ARG A 64 -13.23 36.76 -18.42
N SER A 65 -13.61 35.50 -18.43
CA SER A 65 -14.37 34.90 -19.53
C SER A 65 -15.90 34.94 -19.33
N GLN A 66 -16.39 35.21 -18.12
CA GLN A 66 -17.82 35.04 -17.72
C GLN A 66 -18.45 33.70 -18.20
N SER A 67 -17.61 32.74 -18.59
CA SER A 67 -17.95 31.46 -19.23
C SER A 67 -16.91 30.41 -18.81
N TRP A 68 -17.26 29.13 -18.87
CA TRP A 68 -16.52 28.08 -18.16
C TRP A 68 -15.41 27.41 -18.98
N LEU A 69 -14.41 26.86 -18.27
CA LEU A 69 -13.22 26.18 -18.81
C LEU A 69 -13.07 24.75 -18.21
N PRO A 70 -12.97 23.67 -19.03
CA PRO A 70 -12.86 22.28 -18.55
C PRO A 70 -11.73 21.94 -17.57
N ALA A 71 -12.09 21.19 -16.52
CA ALA A 71 -11.22 20.69 -15.45
C ALA A 71 -10.25 19.55 -15.84
N GLY A 72 -9.96 19.34 -17.13
CA GLY A 72 -9.26 18.16 -17.63
C GLY A 72 -7.78 18.04 -17.25
N SER A 73 -7.11 19.17 -16.95
CA SER A 73 -5.66 19.22 -16.73
C SER A 73 -5.25 18.69 -15.34
N GLY A 74 -6.01 19.02 -14.28
CA GLY A 74 -5.71 18.63 -12.91
C GLY A 74 -5.63 17.11 -12.68
N GLY A 75 -6.46 16.34 -13.39
CA GLY A 75 -6.46 14.87 -13.32
C GLY A 75 -5.18 14.22 -13.85
N ARG A 76 -4.50 14.82 -14.84
CA ARG A 76 -3.26 14.28 -15.41
C ARG A 76 -2.08 14.40 -14.45
N PHE A 77 -2.00 15.49 -13.69
CA PHE A 77 -0.96 15.65 -12.65
C PHE A 77 -1.11 14.64 -11.52
N LEU A 78 -2.35 14.47 -11.02
CA LEU A 78 -2.66 13.49 -9.98
C LEU A 78 -2.29 12.07 -10.40
N THR A 79 -2.77 11.67 -11.58
CA THR A 79 -2.53 10.31 -12.09
C THR A 79 -1.08 10.05 -12.47
N GLY A 80 -0.36 11.05 -12.99
CA GLY A 80 1.06 10.97 -13.30
C GLY A 80 1.95 10.89 -12.05
N GLY A 81 1.69 11.72 -11.04
CA GLY A 81 2.43 11.70 -9.77
C GLY A 81 2.25 10.37 -9.02
N LEU A 82 1.03 9.84 -8.96
CA LEU A 82 0.75 8.51 -8.38
C LEU A 82 1.43 7.37 -9.14
N ALA A 83 1.57 7.49 -10.47
CA ALA A 83 2.29 6.51 -11.29
C ALA A 83 3.81 6.58 -11.07
N GLY A 84 4.37 7.79 -10.97
CA GLY A 84 5.79 8.01 -10.65
C GLY A 84 6.19 7.42 -9.30
N ALA A 85 5.39 7.68 -8.26
CA ALA A 85 5.60 7.08 -6.94
C ALA A 85 5.53 5.54 -6.98
N GLY A 86 4.58 4.99 -7.74
CA GLY A 86 4.47 3.54 -7.95
C GLY A 86 5.70 2.92 -8.63
N ALA A 87 6.26 3.59 -9.64
CA ALA A 87 7.46 3.14 -10.34
C ALA A 87 8.71 3.19 -9.43
N GLN A 88 8.84 4.24 -8.61
CA GLN A 88 9.89 4.35 -7.60
C GLN A 88 9.78 3.24 -6.57
N CYS A 89 8.59 3.01 -5.99
CA CYS A 89 8.35 1.92 -5.05
C CYS A 89 8.73 0.56 -5.65
N SER A 90 8.35 0.30 -6.90
CA SER A 90 8.69 -0.95 -7.59
C SER A 90 10.19 -1.15 -7.73
N THR A 91 10.93 -0.08 -8.03
CA THR A 91 12.39 -0.11 -8.16
C THR A 91 13.07 -0.34 -6.81
N THR A 92 12.68 0.39 -5.77
CA THR A 92 13.26 0.26 -4.42
C THR A 92 12.97 -1.12 -3.81
N CYS A 93 11.78 -1.66 -4.02
CA CYS A 93 11.40 -2.97 -3.51
C CYS A 93 11.92 -4.14 -4.36
N ALA A 94 12.59 -3.90 -5.50
CA ALA A 94 13.07 -4.95 -6.39
C ALA A 94 14.16 -5.82 -5.72
N SER A 95 15.00 -5.24 -4.87
CA SER A 95 16.10 -5.92 -4.19
C SER A 95 15.72 -6.37 -2.78
N PRO A 96 16.23 -7.53 -2.29
CA PRO A 96 16.03 -7.94 -0.90
C PRO A 96 16.63 -6.92 0.07
N PHE A 97 16.01 -6.79 1.24
CA PHE A 97 16.59 -6.13 2.40
C PHE A 97 17.49 -7.12 3.13
N THR A 98 18.80 -6.87 3.13
CA THR A 98 19.81 -7.80 3.63
C THR A 98 20.66 -7.13 4.72
N PRO A 99 21.49 -7.88 5.47
CA PRO A 99 22.40 -7.28 6.44
C PRO A 99 23.31 -6.20 5.84
N ALA A 100 23.68 -6.31 4.56
CA ALA A 100 24.45 -5.30 3.85
C ALA A 100 23.72 -3.94 3.75
N THR A 101 22.39 -3.94 3.72
CA THR A 101 21.56 -2.72 3.74
C THR A 101 21.48 -2.11 5.15
N VAL A 102 21.58 -2.94 6.20
CA VAL A 102 21.52 -2.53 7.60
C VAL A 102 22.83 -1.91 8.07
N GLY A 103 23.96 -2.48 7.65
CA GLY A 103 25.30 -2.04 8.02
C GLY A 103 26.08 -3.13 8.78
N PRO A 104 27.16 -2.76 9.50
CA PRO A 104 28.15 -3.72 10.02
C PRO A 104 27.63 -4.62 11.15
N VAL A 105 26.57 -4.21 11.85
CA VAL A 105 25.98 -4.98 12.95
C VAL A 105 24.47 -5.06 12.77
N LEU A 106 23.96 -6.28 12.62
CA LEU A 106 22.53 -6.55 12.61
C LEU A 106 22.02 -6.68 14.05
N ASN A 107 21.12 -5.79 14.43
CA ASN A 107 20.34 -5.86 15.66
C ASN A 107 19.00 -5.13 15.44
N ARG A 108 18.06 -5.25 16.40
CA ARG A 108 16.72 -4.67 16.25
C ARG A 108 16.74 -3.17 15.95
N SER A 109 17.63 -2.41 16.59
CA SER A 109 17.70 -0.96 16.39
C SER A 109 18.28 -0.58 15.02
N SER A 110 19.34 -1.26 14.56
CA SER A 110 19.95 -0.99 13.26
C SER A 110 19.03 -1.43 12.12
N ALA A 111 18.39 -2.59 12.26
CA ALA A 111 17.41 -3.10 11.31
C ALA A 111 16.20 -2.18 11.18
N ALA A 112 15.63 -1.72 12.29
CA ALA A 112 14.50 -0.78 12.30
C ALA A 112 14.86 0.53 11.57
N LYS A 113 15.98 1.15 11.91
CA LYS A 113 16.43 2.41 11.29
C LYS A 113 16.67 2.27 9.78
N ALA A 114 17.27 1.16 9.34
CA ALA A 114 17.49 0.90 7.93
C ALA A 114 16.17 0.61 7.19
N ALA A 115 15.27 -0.14 7.82
CA ALA A 115 13.94 -0.44 7.28
C ALA A 115 13.09 0.82 7.10
N GLU A 116 13.10 1.76 8.06
CA GLU A 116 12.42 3.06 7.95
C GLU A 116 12.81 3.79 6.66
N LYS A 117 14.12 3.89 6.37
CA LYS A 117 14.61 4.54 5.15
C LYS A 117 14.17 3.81 3.88
N VAL A 118 14.20 2.48 3.87
CA VAL A 118 13.76 1.68 2.71
C VAL A 118 12.26 1.86 2.47
N VAL A 119 11.46 1.84 3.54
CA VAL A 119 10.02 2.05 3.48
C VAL A 119 9.70 3.46 2.99
N GLU A 120 10.31 4.49 3.56
CA GLU A 120 10.10 5.90 3.19
C GLU A 120 10.33 6.12 1.69
N ILE A 121 11.47 5.66 1.16
CA ILE A 121 11.82 5.82 -0.26
C ILE A 121 10.97 4.91 -1.17
N GLY A 122 10.55 3.75 -0.68
CA GLY A 122 9.77 2.76 -1.41
C GLY A 122 8.27 3.00 -1.32
N VAL A 123 7.57 2.14 -0.58
CA VAL A 123 6.10 2.17 -0.42
C VAL A 123 5.60 3.46 0.26
N GLY A 124 6.41 4.08 1.12
CA GLY A 124 6.11 5.33 1.80
C GLY A 124 5.84 6.48 0.83
N SER A 125 6.66 6.62 -0.22
CA SER A 125 6.45 7.60 -1.29
C SER A 125 5.05 7.51 -1.95
N VAL A 126 4.51 6.29 -2.06
CA VAL A 126 3.15 6.05 -2.58
C VAL A 126 2.10 6.47 -1.56
N LEU A 127 2.28 6.12 -0.28
CA LEU A 127 1.37 6.52 0.79
C LEU A 127 1.28 8.04 0.93
N GLU A 128 2.42 8.74 0.84
CA GLU A 128 2.46 10.20 0.81
C GLU A 128 1.74 10.76 -0.40
N ALA A 129 2.01 10.21 -1.59
CA ALA A 129 1.34 10.63 -2.83
C ALA A 129 -0.20 10.48 -2.73
N VAL A 130 -0.69 9.41 -2.09
CA VAL A 130 -2.13 9.20 -1.83
C VAL A 130 -2.69 10.24 -0.86
N GLY A 131 -1.98 10.55 0.22
CA GLY A 131 -2.35 11.62 1.16
C GLY A 131 -2.42 12.99 0.49
N GLN A 132 -1.43 13.31 -0.35
CA GLN A 132 -1.40 14.54 -1.14
C GLN A 132 -2.54 14.57 -2.17
N ALA A 133 -2.79 13.48 -2.89
CA ALA A 133 -3.89 13.39 -3.85
C ALA A 133 -5.25 13.67 -3.19
N SER A 134 -5.48 13.13 -1.99
CA SER A 134 -6.70 13.39 -1.22
C SER A 134 -6.85 14.86 -0.86
N THR A 135 -5.76 15.52 -0.45
CA THR A 135 -5.73 16.95 -0.13
C THR A 135 -6.00 17.80 -1.37
N ILE A 136 -5.40 17.45 -2.50
CA ILE A 136 -5.60 18.12 -3.79
C ILE A 136 -7.06 18.00 -4.25
N ILE A 137 -7.67 16.81 -4.16
CA ILE A 137 -9.09 16.60 -4.49
C ILE A 137 -9.98 17.54 -3.66
N LEU A 138 -9.71 17.66 -2.35
CA LEU A 138 -10.47 18.55 -1.48
C LEU A 138 -10.32 20.01 -1.90
N ALA A 139 -9.09 20.46 -2.22
CA ALA A 139 -8.84 21.81 -2.68
C ALA A 139 -9.56 22.11 -4.01
N VAL A 140 -9.52 21.20 -4.98
CA VAL A 140 -10.22 21.37 -6.26
C VAL A 140 -11.73 21.39 -6.08
N ARG A 141 -12.29 20.56 -5.19
CA ARG A 141 -13.73 20.62 -4.84
C ARG A 141 -14.10 21.95 -4.21
N GLN A 142 -13.30 22.46 -3.28
CA GLN A 142 -13.55 23.76 -2.66
C GLN A 142 -13.46 24.91 -3.67
N HIS A 143 -12.49 24.86 -4.59
CA HIS A 143 -12.37 25.82 -5.69
C HIS A 143 -13.62 25.80 -6.57
N TYR A 144 -14.10 24.61 -6.95
CA TYR A 144 -15.34 24.45 -7.70
C TYR A 144 -16.53 25.16 -7.03
N PHE A 145 -16.80 24.88 -5.76
CA PHE A 145 -17.93 25.49 -5.04
C PHE A 145 -17.79 27.01 -4.89
N LYS A 146 -16.57 27.52 -4.67
CA LYS A 146 -16.35 28.95 -4.43
C LYS A 146 -16.39 29.79 -5.71
N VAL A 147 -15.85 29.26 -6.79
CA VAL A 147 -15.53 30.02 -8.01
C VAL A 147 -16.40 29.58 -9.18
N VAL A 148 -16.45 28.28 -9.47
CA VAL A 148 -17.06 27.76 -10.69
C VAL A 148 -18.58 27.68 -10.58
N GLU A 149 -19.09 27.15 -9.45
CA GLU A 149 -20.52 26.89 -9.26
C GLU A 149 -21.38 28.15 -9.47
N LYS A 150 -20.95 29.30 -8.94
CA LYS A 150 -21.68 30.57 -9.06
C LYS A 150 -21.85 31.02 -10.52
N GLN A 151 -20.85 30.76 -11.37
CA GLN A 151 -20.85 31.22 -12.76
C GLN A 151 -21.71 30.36 -13.66
N VAL A 152 -21.91 29.08 -13.30
CA VAL A 152 -22.72 28.15 -14.09
C VAL A 152 -24.19 28.05 -13.63
N GLN A 153 -24.58 28.79 -12.59
CA GLN A 153 -25.96 28.79 -12.06
C GLN A 153 -27.02 29.17 -13.11
N GLY A 154 -26.66 30.01 -14.09
CA GLY A 154 -27.56 30.44 -15.16
C GLY A 154 -27.80 29.39 -16.25
N SER A 155 -27.03 28.29 -16.29
CA SER A 155 -27.07 27.29 -17.35
C SER A 155 -27.04 25.87 -16.77
N ALA A 156 -28.22 25.23 -16.74
CA ALA A 156 -28.36 23.84 -16.33
C ALA A 156 -27.45 22.84 -17.08
N PRO A 157 -27.28 22.91 -18.42
CA PRO A 157 -26.38 21.99 -19.13
C PRO A 157 -24.91 22.21 -18.74
N ASP A 158 -24.48 23.45 -18.53
CA ASP A 158 -23.09 23.75 -18.15
C ASP A 158 -22.81 23.31 -16.71
N ALA A 159 -23.73 23.56 -15.78
CA ALA A 159 -23.64 23.05 -14.42
C ALA A 159 -23.54 21.52 -14.37
N ALA A 160 -24.34 20.81 -15.20
CA ALA A 160 -24.27 19.36 -15.32
C ALA A 160 -22.94 18.88 -15.90
N ALA A 161 -22.40 19.55 -16.92
CA ALA A 161 -21.10 19.22 -17.51
C ALA A 161 -19.95 19.41 -16.50
N CYS A 162 -19.96 20.49 -15.73
CA CYS A 162 -18.92 20.79 -14.74
C CYS A 162 -18.92 19.79 -13.58
N THR A 163 -20.11 19.48 -13.04
CA THR A 163 -20.26 18.48 -11.99
C THR A 163 -19.82 17.09 -12.47
N ALA A 164 -20.19 16.71 -13.70
CA ALA A 164 -19.75 15.47 -14.32
C ALA A 164 -18.22 15.42 -14.52
N GLY A 165 -17.60 16.52 -14.96
CA GLY A 165 -16.14 16.63 -15.14
C GLY A 165 -15.38 16.50 -13.82
N LEU A 166 -15.84 17.19 -12.76
CA LEU A 166 -15.27 17.08 -11.41
C LEU A 166 -15.41 15.65 -10.88
N ALA A 167 -16.59 15.04 -11.02
CA ALA A 167 -16.82 13.66 -10.62
C ALA A 167 -15.93 12.66 -11.40
N GLY A 168 -15.75 12.88 -12.71
CA GLY A 168 -14.86 12.09 -13.55
C GLY A 168 -13.40 12.16 -13.13
N MET A 169 -12.89 13.36 -12.82
CA MET A 169 -11.53 13.55 -12.32
C MET A 169 -11.31 12.87 -10.96
N VAL A 170 -12.28 13.01 -10.05
CA VAL A 170 -12.26 12.35 -8.74
C VAL A 170 -12.17 10.84 -8.92
N ARG A 171 -13.07 10.24 -9.71
CA ARG A 171 -13.10 8.79 -9.97
C ARG A 171 -11.79 8.29 -10.58
N ALA A 172 -11.28 8.97 -11.60
CA ALA A 172 -10.01 8.60 -12.23
C ALA A 172 -8.83 8.66 -11.24
N THR A 173 -8.87 9.59 -10.28
CA THR A 173 -7.86 9.68 -9.23
C THR A 173 -8.02 8.56 -8.19
N GLU A 174 -9.25 8.26 -7.76
CA GLU A 174 -9.56 7.15 -6.84
C GLU A 174 -9.13 5.79 -7.42
N ASP A 175 -9.45 5.52 -8.70
CA ASP A 175 -9.02 4.31 -9.40
C ASP A 175 -7.50 4.19 -9.44
N ARG A 176 -6.81 5.32 -9.70
CA ARG A 176 -5.33 5.34 -9.70
C ARG A 176 -4.75 5.15 -8.30
N ILE A 177 -5.33 5.77 -7.27
CA ILE A 177 -4.93 5.56 -5.86
C ILE A 177 -5.01 4.07 -5.53
N LEU A 178 -6.14 3.43 -5.83
CA LEU A 178 -6.33 2.01 -5.56
C LEU A 178 -5.29 1.15 -6.28
N SER A 179 -5.08 1.39 -7.58
CA SER A 179 -4.09 0.66 -8.37
C SER A 179 -2.66 0.86 -7.86
N SER A 180 -2.26 2.10 -7.54
CA SER A 180 -0.93 2.42 -7.03
C SER A 180 -0.68 1.81 -5.65
N MET A 181 -1.66 1.86 -4.73
CA MET A 181 -1.55 1.22 -3.42
C MET A 181 -1.44 -0.31 -3.54
N GLN A 182 -2.25 -0.93 -4.40
CA GLN A 182 -2.22 -2.37 -4.62
C GLN A 182 -0.88 -2.83 -5.21
N ALA A 183 -0.33 -2.07 -6.16
CA ALA A 183 0.99 -2.32 -6.73
C ALA A 183 2.09 -2.16 -5.67
N ALA A 184 2.03 -1.10 -4.85
CA ALA A 184 3.01 -0.83 -3.82
C ALA A 184 3.05 -1.90 -2.72
N ILE A 185 1.88 -2.33 -2.23
CA ILE A 185 1.78 -3.47 -1.27
C ILE A 185 2.37 -4.73 -1.91
N THR A 186 2.05 -5.01 -3.18
CA THR A 186 2.57 -6.20 -3.87
C THR A 186 4.09 -6.15 -4.02
N ALA A 187 4.65 -4.99 -4.40
CA ALA A 187 6.08 -4.79 -4.50
C ALA A 187 6.78 -4.95 -3.15
N PHE A 188 6.23 -4.34 -2.09
CA PHE A 188 6.72 -4.45 -0.72
C PHE A 188 6.74 -5.90 -0.24
N PHE A 189 5.65 -6.65 -0.36
CA PHE A 189 5.63 -8.05 0.06
C PHE A 189 6.51 -8.94 -0.83
N GLY A 190 6.73 -8.58 -2.10
CA GLY A 190 7.76 -9.20 -2.93
C GLY A 190 9.17 -8.97 -2.39
N GLN A 191 9.46 -7.80 -1.82
CA GLN A 191 10.72 -7.52 -1.13
C GLN A 191 10.87 -8.36 0.14
N VAL A 192 9.83 -8.41 0.97
CA VAL A 192 9.84 -9.23 2.20
C VAL A 192 10.05 -10.71 1.88
N ASP A 193 9.37 -11.26 0.87
CA ASP A 193 9.56 -12.64 0.43
C ASP A 193 10.99 -12.91 -0.06
N ARG A 194 11.57 -11.98 -0.84
CA ARG A 194 12.97 -12.07 -1.28
C ARG A 194 13.94 -12.04 -0.11
N THR A 195 13.74 -11.15 0.86
CA THR A 195 14.53 -11.11 2.11
C THR A 195 14.47 -12.43 2.85
N LEU A 196 13.27 -12.97 3.08
CA LEU A 196 13.11 -14.26 3.74
C LEU A 196 13.78 -15.38 2.96
N THR A 197 13.65 -15.38 1.63
CA THR A 197 14.25 -16.41 0.78
C THR A 197 15.78 -16.33 0.73
N SER A 198 16.37 -15.13 0.79
CA SER A 198 17.82 -14.96 0.73
C SER A 198 18.49 -15.19 2.07
N GLU A 199 17.86 -14.74 3.17
CA GLU A 199 18.49 -14.71 4.48
C GLU A 199 18.13 -15.92 5.36
N GLN A 200 16.96 -16.54 5.18
CA GLN A 200 16.56 -17.70 5.98
C GLN A 200 17.20 -18.98 5.46
N LYS A 201 18.04 -19.62 6.28
CA LYS A 201 18.80 -20.80 5.87
C LYS A 201 18.15 -22.07 6.39
N ARG A 202 18.36 -23.19 5.67
CA ARG A 202 17.88 -24.51 6.11
C ARG A 202 18.40 -24.89 7.50
N ILE A 203 19.62 -24.49 7.84
CA ILE A 203 20.23 -24.74 9.15
C ILE A 203 19.50 -24.06 10.31
N ASP A 204 18.68 -23.04 10.05
CA ASP A 204 17.91 -22.37 11.11
C ASP A 204 16.80 -23.26 11.66
N PHE A 205 16.25 -24.15 10.81
CA PHE A 205 15.15 -25.04 11.17
C PHE A 205 15.54 -26.53 11.17
N ARG A 206 16.68 -26.85 10.57
CA ARG A 206 17.29 -28.18 10.60
C ARG A 206 18.80 -28.04 10.88
N PRO A 207 19.17 -27.76 12.14
CA PRO A 207 20.56 -27.58 12.53
C PRO A 207 21.34 -28.86 12.30
N LEU A 208 22.65 -28.72 12.09
CA LEU A 208 23.55 -29.86 12.05
C LEU A 208 23.64 -30.52 13.44
N LEU A 209 24.08 -31.77 13.48
CA LEU A 209 24.33 -32.48 14.74
C LEU A 209 25.24 -31.61 15.64
N ASP A 210 24.88 -31.48 16.92
CA ASP A 210 25.59 -30.69 17.95
C ASP A 210 25.62 -29.16 17.74
N MET A 211 24.93 -28.62 16.73
CA MET A 211 24.77 -27.17 16.58
C MET A 211 23.69 -26.65 17.54
N ALA A 212 24.09 -25.86 18.52
CA ALA A 212 23.16 -25.13 19.38
C ALA A 212 22.52 -23.97 18.59
N LEU A 213 21.19 -23.85 18.67
CA LEU A 213 20.46 -22.71 18.14
C LEU A 213 20.07 -21.75 19.28
N PRO A 214 20.21 -20.42 19.10
CA PRO A 214 19.69 -19.46 20.07
C PRO A 214 18.16 -19.45 19.98
N LEU A 215 17.49 -19.97 21.01
CA LEU A 215 16.02 -20.07 21.05
C LEU A 215 15.35 -18.84 21.69
N ASP A 216 16.14 -18.01 22.37
CA ASP A 216 15.71 -16.74 22.97
C ASP A 216 15.60 -15.62 21.94
N GLN A 217 16.29 -15.75 20.81
CA GLN A 217 16.38 -14.74 19.76
C GLN A 217 15.68 -15.21 18.48
N PRO A 218 14.99 -14.30 17.77
CA PRO A 218 14.51 -14.59 16.42
C PRO A 218 15.69 -14.81 15.46
N THR A 219 15.41 -15.40 14.31
CA THR A 219 16.39 -15.51 13.23
C THR A 219 16.70 -14.13 12.62
N ASP A 220 17.88 -13.99 12.01
CA ASP A 220 18.27 -12.74 11.35
C ASP A 220 17.29 -12.37 10.23
N ALA A 221 16.82 -13.36 9.47
CA ALA A 221 15.81 -13.17 8.44
C ALA A 221 14.46 -12.71 9.03
N CYS A 222 14.06 -13.27 10.17
CA CYS A 222 12.90 -12.79 10.91
C CYS A 222 13.05 -11.33 11.34
N LEU A 223 14.21 -10.97 11.91
CA LEU A 223 14.49 -9.61 12.35
C LEU A 223 14.45 -8.59 11.20
N LEU A 224 15.00 -8.94 10.03
CA LEU A 224 14.96 -8.09 8.84
C LEU A 224 13.53 -7.91 8.31
N ALA A 225 12.79 -9.01 8.17
CA ALA A 225 11.43 -8.98 7.65
C ALA A 225 10.44 -8.28 8.61
N SER A 226 10.52 -8.55 9.90
CA SER A 226 9.70 -7.88 10.93
C SER A 226 10.00 -6.38 10.98
N SER A 227 11.27 -5.98 10.86
CA SER A 227 11.65 -4.56 10.81
C SER A 227 11.03 -3.82 9.61
N LEU A 228 10.98 -4.45 8.43
CA LEU A 228 10.29 -3.88 7.26
C LEU A 228 8.80 -3.70 7.51
N VAL A 229 8.14 -4.72 8.08
CA VAL A 229 6.70 -4.69 8.35
C VAL A 229 6.38 -3.65 9.43
N ASP A 230 7.15 -3.58 10.53
CA ASP A 230 6.99 -2.56 11.58
C ASP A 230 7.16 -1.15 11.00
N ALA A 231 8.21 -0.92 10.21
CA ALA A 231 8.45 0.37 9.55
C ALA A 231 7.28 0.77 8.64
N LEU A 232 6.71 -0.17 7.86
CA LEU A 232 5.54 0.09 7.03
C LEU A 232 4.31 0.47 7.86
N LEU A 233 4.03 -0.25 8.94
CA LEU A 233 2.88 0.01 9.80
C LEU A 233 3.00 1.38 10.49
N ARG A 234 4.19 1.73 10.98
CA ARG A 234 4.47 3.06 11.57
C ARG A 234 4.32 4.17 10.55
N PHE A 235 4.90 4.00 9.36
CA PHE A 235 4.80 4.99 8.29
C PHE A 235 3.34 5.20 7.87
N ALA A 236 2.59 4.11 7.64
CA ALA A 236 1.17 4.17 7.32
C ALA A 236 0.37 4.90 8.40
N SER A 237 0.66 4.65 9.68
CA SER A 237 -0.01 5.31 10.82
C SER A 237 0.25 6.81 10.88
N ALA A 238 1.41 7.26 10.38
CA ALA A 238 1.75 8.68 10.31
C ALA A 238 1.15 9.39 9.08
N THR A 239 0.89 8.66 7.99
CA THR A 239 0.52 9.25 6.69
C THR A 239 -0.97 9.09 6.33
N LEU A 240 -1.61 7.99 6.73
CA LEU A 240 -2.98 7.66 6.32
C LEU A 240 -4.02 8.12 7.35
N GLN A 241 -5.19 8.54 6.86
CA GLN A 241 -6.35 8.84 7.69
C GLN A 241 -6.97 7.56 8.28
N ALA A 242 -7.64 7.67 9.43
CA ALA A 242 -8.10 6.53 10.24
C ALA A 242 -8.85 5.44 9.47
N THR A 243 -9.79 5.80 8.58
CA THR A 243 -10.58 4.83 7.79
C THR A 243 -9.74 4.04 6.79
N ASN A 244 -8.82 4.71 6.10
CA ASN A 244 -7.90 4.10 5.15
C ASN A 244 -6.80 3.32 5.87
N LEU A 245 -6.37 3.80 7.04
CA LEU A 245 -5.36 3.16 7.87
C LEU A 245 -5.80 1.77 8.32
N THR A 246 -7.01 1.64 8.87
CA THR A 246 -7.52 0.33 9.34
C THR A 246 -7.57 -0.69 8.20
N SER A 247 -8.08 -0.29 7.03
CA SER A 247 -8.17 -1.18 5.85
C SER A 247 -6.78 -1.57 5.34
N PHE A 248 -5.85 -0.62 5.30
CA PHE A 248 -4.46 -0.85 4.88
C PHE A 248 -3.74 -1.81 5.84
N CYS A 249 -3.80 -1.54 7.15
CA CYS A 249 -3.19 -2.39 8.18
C CYS A 249 -3.77 -3.82 8.19
N ALA A 250 -5.09 -3.96 7.98
CA ALA A 250 -5.73 -5.26 7.83
C ALA A 250 -5.18 -6.05 6.63
N GLU A 251 -4.97 -5.38 5.49
CA GLU A 251 -4.36 -6.02 4.31
C GLU A 251 -2.90 -6.39 4.53
N VAL A 252 -2.11 -5.51 5.18
CA VAL A 252 -0.71 -5.82 5.56
C VAL A 252 -0.68 -7.05 6.47
N GLY A 253 -1.53 -7.14 7.49
CA GLY A 253 -1.61 -8.31 8.36
C GLY A 253 -1.96 -9.60 7.60
N ARG A 254 -2.98 -9.56 6.73
CA ARG A 254 -3.34 -10.72 5.88
C ARG A 254 -2.17 -11.18 5.01
N ARG A 255 -1.49 -10.24 4.37
CA ARG A 255 -0.35 -10.53 3.48
C ARG A 255 0.84 -11.09 4.26
N THR A 256 1.14 -10.54 5.43
CA THR A 256 2.18 -11.06 6.32
C THR A 256 1.86 -12.49 6.72
N HIS A 257 0.67 -12.76 7.24
CA HIS A 257 0.24 -14.13 7.58
C HIS A 257 0.37 -15.09 6.39
N GLY A 258 -0.18 -14.74 5.23
CA GLY A 258 -0.11 -15.57 4.02
C GLY A 258 1.32 -15.83 3.56
N LEU A 259 2.18 -14.81 3.61
CA LEU A 259 3.61 -14.93 3.30
C LEU A 259 4.31 -15.90 4.26
N LEU A 260 4.07 -15.79 5.58
CA LEU A 260 4.69 -16.64 6.58
C LEU A 260 4.24 -18.10 6.46
N VAL A 261 2.95 -18.36 6.22
CA VAL A 261 2.45 -19.70 5.94
C VAL A 261 3.12 -20.28 4.70
N GLY A 262 3.21 -19.51 3.62
CA GLY A 262 3.88 -19.93 2.39
C GLY A 262 5.38 -20.15 2.57
N HIS A 263 6.04 -19.32 3.38
CA HIS A 263 7.46 -19.43 3.68
C HIS A 263 7.76 -20.68 4.52
N MET A 264 6.96 -20.95 5.56
CA MET A 264 7.06 -22.15 6.39
C MET A 264 7.05 -23.44 5.56
N GLN A 265 6.19 -23.50 4.53
CA GLN A 265 6.07 -24.68 3.64
C GLN A 265 7.33 -24.98 2.81
N ARG A 266 8.32 -24.08 2.78
CA ARG A 266 9.60 -24.26 2.05
C ARG A 266 10.65 -25.04 2.85
N PHE A 267 10.38 -25.32 4.12
CA PHE A 267 11.33 -25.90 5.05
C PHE A 267 10.87 -27.24 5.60
N SER A 268 11.85 -27.97 6.15
CA SER A 268 11.61 -29.11 7.03
C SER A 268 12.19 -28.80 8.40
N PHE A 269 11.51 -29.23 9.45
CA PHE A 269 11.76 -28.81 10.82
C PHE A 269 12.21 -29.98 11.68
N SER A 270 13.34 -29.80 12.34
CA SER A 270 13.68 -30.52 13.57
C SER A 270 12.86 -29.99 14.74
N THR A 271 12.83 -30.72 15.86
CA THR A 271 12.14 -30.24 17.08
C THR A 271 12.70 -28.89 17.54
N THR A 272 14.03 -28.74 17.60
CA THR A 272 14.69 -27.49 17.98
C THR A 272 14.44 -26.37 16.97
N GLY A 273 14.46 -26.70 15.68
CA GLY A 273 14.15 -25.73 14.62
C GLY A 273 12.69 -25.28 14.62
N ALA A 274 11.76 -26.16 14.98
CA ALA A 274 10.35 -25.81 15.17
C ALA A 274 10.17 -24.85 16.35
N LEU A 275 10.92 -25.03 17.45
CA LEU A 275 10.95 -24.05 18.54
C LEU A 275 11.49 -22.69 18.10
N ARG A 276 12.53 -22.69 17.24
CA ARG A 276 13.06 -21.45 16.66
C ARG A 276 12.05 -20.76 15.74
N TRP A 277 11.35 -21.51 14.89
CA TRP A 277 10.24 -20.99 14.10
C TRP A 277 9.12 -20.42 14.97
N LYS A 278 8.79 -21.08 16.08
CA LYS A 278 7.81 -20.54 17.04
C LYS A 278 8.27 -19.21 17.65
N ARG A 279 9.57 -19.03 17.89
CA ARG A 279 10.13 -17.73 18.32
C ARG A 279 9.94 -16.66 17.24
N ASP A 280 10.20 -16.99 15.97
CA ASP A 280 9.97 -16.08 14.84
C ASP A 280 8.48 -15.72 14.68
N VAL A 281 7.56 -16.69 14.80
CA VAL A 281 6.11 -16.43 14.77
C VAL A 281 5.68 -15.48 15.87
N ASN A 282 6.24 -15.59 17.08
CA ASN A 282 5.98 -14.66 18.17
C ASN A 282 6.47 -13.25 17.85
N GLU A 283 7.67 -13.10 17.28
CA GLU A 283 8.23 -11.81 16.85
C GLU A 283 7.32 -11.12 15.81
N TYR A 284 6.83 -11.87 14.82
CA TYR A 284 5.87 -11.34 13.85
C TYR A 284 4.52 -10.98 14.48
N THR A 285 4.07 -11.76 15.46
CA THR A 285 2.82 -11.48 16.18
C THR A 285 2.94 -10.19 16.97
N GLU A 286 4.02 -10.01 17.74
CA GLU A 286 4.33 -8.77 18.47
C GLU A 286 4.40 -7.56 17.52
N THR A 287 5.02 -7.73 16.35
CA THR A 287 5.11 -6.69 15.32
C THR A 287 3.72 -6.25 14.82
N LEU A 288 2.82 -7.21 14.57
CA LEU A 288 1.47 -6.94 14.07
C LEU A 288 0.51 -6.43 15.17
N GLN A 289 0.74 -6.77 16.43
CA GLN A 289 -0.11 -6.34 17.55
C GLN A 289 -0.17 -4.80 17.73
N VAL A 290 0.81 -4.06 17.20
CA VAL A 290 0.85 -2.59 17.26
C VAL A 290 -0.42 -1.96 16.66
N VAL A 291 -1.03 -2.57 15.63
CA VAL A 291 -2.23 -2.02 14.98
C VAL A 291 -3.55 -2.40 15.68
N ARG A 292 -3.53 -3.35 16.62
CA ARG A 292 -4.70 -3.78 17.42
C ARG A 292 -5.93 -4.17 16.58
N ILE A 293 -5.73 -4.97 15.54
CA ILE A 293 -6.80 -5.47 14.67
C ILE A 293 -7.06 -6.94 14.98
N GLN A 294 -8.21 -7.23 15.61
CA GLN A 294 -8.59 -8.58 16.05
C GLN A 294 -8.49 -9.64 14.96
N ALA A 295 -8.93 -9.34 13.73
CA ALA A 295 -8.86 -10.28 12.62
C ALA A 295 -7.41 -10.68 12.23
N ILE A 296 -6.41 -9.83 12.52
CA ILE A 296 -4.99 -10.17 12.36
C ILE A 296 -4.53 -11.05 13.51
N ASP A 297 -4.92 -10.72 14.74
CA ASP A 297 -4.58 -11.48 15.94
C ASP A 297 -5.07 -12.93 15.83
N GLU A 298 -6.31 -13.13 15.39
CA GLU A 298 -6.91 -14.45 15.12
C GLU A 298 -6.09 -15.24 14.09
N LYS A 299 -5.63 -14.58 13.02
CA LYS A 299 -4.80 -15.22 11.98
C LYS A 299 -3.41 -15.59 12.49
N MET A 300 -2.80 -14.75 13.33
CA MET A 300 -1.51 -15.06 13.92
C MET A 300 -1.62 -16.16 14.98
N GLU A 301 -2.73 -16.23 15.72
CA GLU A 301 -3.04 -17.34 16.62
C GLU A 301 -3.23 -18.66 15.85
N GLU A 302 -3.91 -18.64 14.70
CA GLU A 302 -4.00 -19.79 13.79
C GLU A 302 -2.62 -20.29 13.34
N LEU A 303 -1.72 -19.36 12.96
CA LEU A 303 -0.34 -19.69 12.59
C LEU A 303 0.47 -20.25 13.78
N ALA A 304 0.32 -19.67 14.96
CA ALA A 304 0.96 -20.16 16.19
C ALA A 304 0.47 -21.57 16.56
N SER A 305 -0.83 -21.84 16.44
CA SER A 305 -1.39 -23.18 16.63
C SER A 305 -0.86 -24.16 15.58
N THR A 306 -0.71 -23.71 14.33
CA THR A 306 -0.12 -24.52 13.26
C THR A 306 1.35 -24.85 13.55
N ALA A 307 2.13 -23.90 14.07
CA ALA A 307 3.51 -24.12 14.48
C ALA A 307 3.62 -25.14 15.63
N ASN A 308 2.64 -25.21 16.54
CA ASN A 308 2.65 -26.20 17.62
C ASN A 308 2.62 -27.65 17.09
N MET A 309 2.04 -27.93 15.92
CA MET A 309 2.09 -29.27 15.30
C MET A 309 3.52 -29.71 14.94
N LEU A 310 4.43 -28.76 14.72
CA LEU A 310 5.84 -29.04 14.45
C LEU A 310 6.65 -29.33 15.72
N VAL A 311 6.13 -28.94 16.88
CA VAL A 311 6.86 -28.97 18.17
C VAL A 311 6.44 -30.16 19.04
N VAL A 312 5.15 -30.48 19.09
CA VAL A 312 4.64 -31.49 20.02
C VAL A 312 5.15 -32.89 19.72
N ALA A 313 5.24 -33.73 20.75
CA ALA A 313 5.58 -35.14 20.59
C ALA A 313 4.57 -35.85 19.66
N PRO A 314 4.99 -36.87 18.89
CA PRO A 314 4.11 -37.62 17.99
C PRO A 314 2.82 -38.10 18.64
N ASP A 315 2.90 -38.64 19.87
CA ASP A 315 1.74 -39.17 20.62
C ASP A 315 0.69 -38.09 20.96
N SER A 316 1.10 -36.82 21.00
CA SER A 316 0.20 -35.69 21.29
C SER A 316 -0.46 -35.09 20.05
N LEU A 317 -0.02 -35.46 18.83
CA LEU A 317 -0.51 -34.84 17.60
C LEU A 317 -1.99 -35.10 17.33
N LEU A 318 -2.46 -36.33 17.54
CA LEU A 318 -3.87 -36.67 17.31
C LEU A 318 -4.78 -35.88 18.25
N GLY A 319 -4.45 -35.82 19.55
CA GLY A 319 -5.18 -34.99 20.50
C GLY A 319 -5.17 -33.51 20.14
N LEU A 320 -4.02 -32.97 19.72
CA LEU A 320 -3.91 -31.58 19.27
C LEU A 320 -4.80 -31.30 18.05
N VAL A 321 -4.75 -32.16 17.02
CA VAL A 321 -5.48 -31.98 15.76
C VAL A 321 -6.98 -32.16 15.95
N ASP A 322 -7.39 -33.25 16.61
CA ASP A 322 -8.80 -33.65 16.70
C ASP A 322 -9.56 -32.90 17.79
N SER A 323 -8.92 -32.65 18.95
CA SER A 323 -9.60 -32.09 20.12
C SER A 323 -9.40 -30.58 20.26
N SER A 324 -8.15 -30.11 20.19
CA SER A 324 -7.81 -28.71 20.42
C SER A 324 -8.06 -27.85 19.18
N MET A 325 -7.46 -28.22 18.04
CA MET A 325 -7.57 -27.46 16.78
C MET A 325 -8.85 -27.77 16.02
N ARG A 326 -9.38 -29.00 16.16
CA ARG A 326 -10.60 -29.48 15.48
C ARG A 326 -10.54 -29.32 13.96
N ILE A 327 -9.37 -29.59 13.37
CA ILE A 327 -9.15 -29.51 11.92
C ILE A 327 -9.07 -30.90 11.29
N SER A 328 -9.37 -31.00 10.00
CA SER A 328 -9.26 -32.28 9.28
C SER A 328 -7.81 -32.76 9.20
N HIS A 329 -7.60 -34.09 9.20
CA HIS A 329 -6.27 -34.69 9.01
C HIS A 329 -5.64 -34.25 7.68
N ARG A 330 -6.44 -34.07 6.63
CA ARG A 330 -5.98 -33.53 5.34
C ARG A 330 -5.39 -32.13 5.47
N THR A 331 -6.00 -31.27 6.29
CA THR A 331 -5.50 -29.92 6.57
C THR A 331 -4.23 -29.99 7.43
N ALA A 332 -4.20 -30.85 8.45
CA ALA A 332 -3.05 -31.01 9.33
C ALA A 332 -1.83 -31.59 8.58
N LEU A 333 -2.06 -32.49 7.62
CA LEU A 333 -1.03 -33.19 6.85
C LEU A 333 -0.07 -32.23 6.15
N SER A 334 -0.54 -31.08 5.62
CA SER A 334 0.33 -30.12 4.94
C SER A 334 1.39 -29.52 5.85
N THR A 335 1.15 -29.48 7.16
CA THR A 335 2.09 -28.99 8.17
C THR A 335 2.87 -30.15 8.81
N ILE A 336 2.19 -31.23 9.18
CA ILE A 336 2.84 -32.39 9.84
C ILE A 336 3.92 -33.00 8.93
N ARG A 337 3.71 -33.01 7.60
CA ARG A 337 4.72 -33.48 6.63
C ARG A 337 6.03 -32.69 6.63
N LEU A 338 6.04 -31.47 7.20
CA LEU A 338 7.24 -30.63 7.27
C LEU A 338 8.18 -31.10 8.39
N ARG A 339 7.69 -31.89 9.35
CA ARG A 339 8.53 -32.46 10.40
C ARG A 339 9.57 -33.40 9.82
N GLU A 340 10.80 -33.34 10.32
CA GLU A 340 11.87 -34.21 9.85
C GLU A 340 11.63 -35.68 10.17
N ASP A 341 10.86 -35.95 11.23
CA ASP A 341 10.51 -37.28 11.72
C ASP A 341 9.20 -37.82 11.11
N PHE A 342 8.57 -37.10 10.18
CA PHE A 342 7.24 -37.45 9.64
C PHE A 342 7.11 -38.91 9.14
N ARG A 343 8.17 -39.44 8.52
CA ARG A 343 8.16 -40.81 7.97
C ARG A 343 8.54 -41.88 8.99
N THR A 344 9.18 -41.50 10.10
CA THR A 344 9.83 -42.44 11.03
C THR A 344 9.19 -42.46 12.41
N ALA A 345 8.64 -41.33 12.87
CA ALA A 345 7.92 -41.22 14.12
C ALA A 345 6.67 -42.11 14.12
N LYS A 346 6.46 -42.83 15.23
CA LYS A 346 5.35 -43.75 15.43
C LYS A 346 4.46 -43.28 16.57
N VAL A 347 3.16 -43.51 16.41
CA VAL A 347 2.15 -43.42 17.47
C VAL A 347 1.55 -44.82 17.58
N GLY A 348 1.86 -45.52 18.66
CA GLY A 348 1.62 -46.96 18.77
C GLY A 348 2.40 -47.74 17.70
N THR A 349 1.70 -48.47 16.83
CA THR A 349 2.31 -49.29 15.76
C THR A 349 2.45 -48.57 14.42
N SER A 350 1.74 -47.45 14.23
CA SER A 350 1.63 -46.77 12.94
C SER A 350 2.50 -45.53 12.89
N THR A 351 3.08 -45.23 11.73
CA THR A 351 3.85 -44.00 11.53
C THR A 351 2.92 -42.79 11.36
N LEU A 352 3.44 -41.57 11.61
CA LEU A 352 2.69 -40.34 11.32
C LEU A 352 2.27 -40.28 9.84
N ALA A 353 3.12 -40.76 8.93
CA ALA A 353 2.79 -40.86 7.51
C ALA A 353 1.55 -41.73 7.25
N ALA A 354 1.47 -42.94 7.83
CA ALA A 354 0.30 -43.80 7.67
C ALA A 354 -0.97 -43.15 8.26
N ILE A 355 -0.87 -42.63 9.48
CA ILE A 355 -2.00 -42.02 10.21
C ILE A 355 -2.61 -40.85 9.44
N PHE A 356 -1.78 -39.90 8.99
CA PHE A 356 -2.27 -38.65 8.41
C PHE A 356 -2.44 -38.69 6.89
N SER A 357 -1.82 -39.63 6.18
CA SER A 357 -1.98 -39.78 4.72
C SER A 357 -3.14 -40.71 4.34
N GLY A 358 -3.67 -41.47 5.30
CA GLY A 358 -4.73 -42.44 5.06
C GLY A 358 -4.27 -43.68 4.29
N GLU A 359 -2.98 -44.04 4.42
CA GLU A 359 -2.40 -45.28 3.90
C GLU A 359 -2.50 -46.44 4.91
#